data_AF-A0A2P5LXX1-F1
#
_entry.id   AF-A0A2P5LXX1-F1
#
_cell.length_a   1.000
_cell.length_b   1.000
_cell.length_c   1.000
_cell.angle_alpha   90.00
_cell.angle_beta   90.00
_cell.angle_gamma   90.00
#
_symmetry.space_group_name_H-M   'P 1'
#
loop_
_entity.id
_entity.type
_entity.pdbx_description
1 polymer ?
#
loop_
_entity_poly.entity_id
_entity_poly.type
_entity_poly.pdbx_seq_one_letter_code
_entity_poly.pdbx_strand_id
1 'polypeptide(L)'
;MPIFNVAARGRPNAFIYAELSGAVGGKASDDADGIIYDGDGARVFFDGSQGLRFLGCDAPEMAYKVPISPTQSTSSPSDRRAKLGSPEWAAYLTDPLAPGQWPAFPGKGLHPLVAARVAAASGPDAAANHARHAVIARQTLVDLIKADQATIGVGPEGFRFFLAFAHEMVDGYGRPLVYLNASSKDEATRPRLTYNERLIEKGVASPFFIWPNTDPFRGKRSVKDAALPPAALRTLARKGKLGATRAMAEAARNQRLGLYAAADSLRLLAFEIRMLGDRKLPSRWVIDLAAADDDPTLYPPEAYPLIAHPENRLFIPEEYVPLFAENGWRPGLLVRY
;
A
#
# COMPACT_ATOMS: atom_id res chain seq x y z
N MET A 1 -25.43 11.46 -18.19
CA MET A 1 -24.60 11.19 -19.40
C MET A 1 -23.60 12.32 -19.53
N PRO A 2 -22.40 12.12 -20.09
CA PRO A 2 -21.27 11.25 -19.75
C PRO A 2 -20.00 12.10 -19.39
N ILE A 3 -19.00 11.64 -18.63
CA ILE A 3 -17.64 12.28 -18.69
C ILE A 3 -16.54 11.25 -18.38
N PHE A 4 -16.23 10.37 -19.32
CA PHE A 4 -14.89 9.77 -19.44
C PHE A 4 -14.71 9.37 -20.89
N ASN A 5 -14.09 10.23 -21.70
CA ASN A 5 -13.63 9.86 -23.03
C ASN A 5 -12.10 9.90 -23.04
N VAL A 6 -11.50 8.73 -22.85
CA VAL A 6 -10.05 8.51 -22.91
C VAL A 6 -9.71 8.05 -24.32
N ALA A 7 -9.43 8.99 -25.22
CA ALA A 7 -8.77 8.67 -26.49
C ALA A 7 -8.17 9.92 -27.15
N ALA A 8 -6.95 10.29 -26.74
CA ALA A 8 -6.05 11.07 -27.58
C ALA A 8 -4.65 10.43 -27.55
N ARG A 9 -4.08 10.30 -28.75
CA ARG A 9 -2.98 9.41 -29.13
C ARG A 9 -1.73 9.57 -28.25
N GLY A 10 -1.21 8.45 -27.76
CA GLY A 10 0.22 8.28 -27.45
C GLY A 10 0.71 8.65 -26.04
N ARG A 11 -0.15 9.02 -25.10
CA ARG A 11 0.21 9.16 -23.67
C ARG A 11 -0.70 8.27 -22.82
N PRO A 12 -0.17 7.29 -22.06
CA PRO A 12 -1.01 6.43 -21.24
C PRO A 12 -1.44 7.19 -19.97
N ASN A 13 -2.75 7.12 -19.71
CA ASN A 13 -3.46 7.38 -18.46
C ASN A 13 -3.47 8.83 -17.93
N ALA A 14 -4.67 9.33 -17.64
CA ALA A 14 -4.92 10.63 -17.06
C ALA A 14 -4.21 10.74 -15.69
N PHE A 15 -3.18 11.59 -15.61
CA PHE A 15 -2.70 12.08 -14.33
C PHE A 15 -3.67 13.17 -13.89
N ILE A 16 -4.44 12.92 -12.82
CA ILE A 16 -5.06 14.03 -12.10
C ILE A 16 -3.93 14.69 -11.31
N TYR A 17 -3.55 15.90 -11.72
CA TYR A 17 -2.67 16.73 -10.92
C TYR A 17 -3.51 17.37 -9.83
N ALA A 18 -3.22 17.02 -8.59
CA ALA A 18 -3.77 17.70 -7.44
C ALA A 18 -2.62 18.33 -6.67
N GLU A 19 -2.71 19.64 -6.43
CA GLU A 19 -1.89 20.30 -5.44
C GLU A 19 -2.68 20.36 -4.15
N LEU A 20 -2.23 19.66 -3.12
CA LEU A 20 -2.71 19.87 -1.77
C LEU A 20 -1.93 21.03 -1.15
N SER A 21 -2.63 22.14 -0.92
CA SER A 21 -2.20 23.17 0.04
C SER A 21 -2.58 22.68 1.44
N GLY A 22 -1.58 22.50 2.30
CA GLY A 22 -1.83 22.18 3.69
C GLY A 22 -0.84 22.90 4.58
N ALA A 23 -1.30 23.95 5.24
CA ALA A 23 -0.76 24.35 6.52
C ALA A 23 -0.80 23.12 7.46
N VAL A 24 0.22 22.92 8.27
CA VAL A 24 0.04 22.17 9.52
C VAL A 24 -0.76 23.08 10.45
N GLY A 25 -2.08 23.17 10.22
CA GLY A 25 -3.04 24.03 10.93
C GLY A 25 -3.25 25.42 10.30
N GLY A 26 -4.24 25.57 9.42
CA GLY A 26 -4.68 26.87 8.89
C GLY A 26 -5.64 26.77 7.70
N LYS A 27 -6.69 27.60 7.67
CA LYS A 27 -7.79 27.63 6.66
C LYS A 27 -7.36 28.28 5.33
N ALA A 28 -7.93 27.82 4.22
CA ALA A 28 -7.80 28.41 2.88
C ALA A 28 -8.75 29.61 2.65
N SER A 29 -8.39 30.49 1.72
CA SER A 29 -9.14 31.69 1.29
C SER A 29 -9.82 31.53 -0.07
N ASP A 30 -10.99 32.16 -0.20
CA ASP A 30 -11.90 32.16 -1.36
C ASP A 30 -11.42 33.08 -2.51
N ASP A 31 -11.38 32.58 -3.75
CA ASP A 31 -11.55 33.37 -4.98
C ASP A 31 -11.87 32.45 -6.19
N ALA A 32 -13.01 32.68 -6.84
CA ALA A 32 -13.57 31.79 -7.88
C ALA A 32 -12.84 31.86 -9.23
N ASP A 33 -12.20 32.99 -9.56
CA ASP A 33 -11.45 33.17 -10.82
C ASP A 33 -10.09 32.43 -10.84
N GLY A 34 -9.62 31.94 -9.68
CA GLY A 34 -8.41 31.12 -9.56
C GLY A 34 -8.63 29.62 -9.70
N ILE A 35 -9.90 29.18 -9.68
CA ILE A 35 -10.30 27.77 -9.67
C ILE A 35 -10.46 27.23 -11.08
N ILE A 36 -10.97 28.02 -12.03
CA ILE A 36 -11.11 27.62 -13.43
C ILE A 36 -10.06 28.35 -14.24
N TYR A 37 -9.07 27.64 -14.79
CA TYR A 37 -7.99 28.30 -15.53
C TYR A 37 -8.19 28.22 -17.06
N ASP A 38 -9.01 27.28 -17.56
CA ASP A 38 -9.52 27.24 -18.94
C ASP A 38 -10.87 26.50 -19.02
N GLY A 39 -11.43 26.37 -20.23
CA GLY A 39 -12.80 25.89 -20.46
C GLY A 39 -13.07 24.42 -20.15
N ASP A 40 -12.02 23.64 -19.85
CA ASP A 40 -12.07 22.23 -19.50
C ASP A 40 -11.18 21.86 -18.29
N GLY A 41 -10.53 22.85 -17.66
CA GLY A 41 -9.56 22.68 -16.59
C GLY A 41 -9.85 23.52 -15.34
N ALA A 42 -9.92 22.82 -14.20
CA ALA A 42 -10.08 23.42 -12.89
C ALA A 42 -8.92 23.04 -11.95
N ARG A 43 -8.46 23.98 -11.14
CA ARG A 43 -7.64 23.73 -9.95
C ARG A 43 -8.56 23.21 -8.84
N VAL A 44 -8.38 21.96 -8.46
CA VAL A 44 -9.10 21.37 -7.33
C VAL A 44 -8.23 21.51 -6.08
N PHE A 45 -8.72 22.31 -5.14
CA PHE A 45 -8.24 22.30 -3.77
C PHE A 45 -9.10 21.30 -2.98
N PHE A 46 -8.47 20.27 -2.42
CA PHE A 46 -9.15 19.40 -1.48
C PHE A 46 -9.23 20.12 -0.14
N ASP A 47 -10.28 20.92 0.06
CA ASP A 47 -10.60 21.48 1.38
C ASP A 47 -11.26 20.38 2.22
N GLY A 48 -10.46 19.73 3.07
CA GLY A 48 -10.92 18.61 3.90
C GLY A 48 -9.80 17.65 4.31
N SER A 49 -10.00 16.95 5.42
CA SER A 49 -9.07 15.96 5.98
C SER A 49 -9.16 14.58 5.32
N GLN A 50 -9.34 14.53 3.99
CA GLN A 50 -9.44 13.24 3.29
C GLN A 50 -8.09 12.52 3.32
N GLY A 51 -8.06 11.36 3.97
CA GLY A 51 -6.86 10.54 4.03
C GLY A 51 -6.48 9.98 2.65
N LEU A 52 -5.22 10.12 2.27
CA LEU A 52 -4.64 9.46 1.10
C LEU A 52 -3.99 8.13 1.50
N ARG A 53 -3.86 7.21 0.55
CA ARG A 53 -3.09 5.96 0.73
C ARG A 53 -2.01 5.84 -0.33
N PHE A 54 -0.81 5.49 0.10
CA PHE A 54 0.35 5.39 -0.78
C PHE A 54 0.32 4.08 -1.57
N LEU A 55 0.57 4.16 -2.87
CA LEU A 55 0.75 3.02 -3.77
C LEU A 55 2.15 2.42 -3.66
N GLY A 56 2.24 1.10 -3.87
CA GLY A 56 3.52 0.38 -3.96
C GLY A 56 4.23 0.14 -2.61
N CYS A 57 3.78 0.77 -1.53
CA CYS A 57 4.31 0.58 -0.18
C CYS A 57 3.19 0.41 0.86
N ASP A 58 3.50 -0.25 1.97
CA ASP A 58 2.61 -0.45 3.10
C ASP A 58 3.38 -0.23 4.41
N ALA A 59 3.12 0.90 5.06
CA ALA A 59 3.73 1.27 6.33
C ALA A 59 2.89 0.73 7.52
N PRO A 60 3.51 0.40 8.66
CA PRO A 60 2.80 -0.08 9.84
C PRO A 60 1.68 0.88 10.28
N GLU A 61 0.48 0.31 10.51
CA GLU A 61 -0.70 1.05 10.96
C GLU A 61 -0.53 1.70 12.35
N MET A 62 -0.84 2.99 12.47
CA MET A 62 -0.88 3.71 13.75
C MET A 62 -2.12 3.35 14.59
N ALA A 63 -3.26 3.18 13.91
CA ALA A 63 -4.53 2.81 14.51
C ALA A 63 -5.40 2.04 13.53
N TYR A 64 -6.08 1.01 14.02
CA TYR A 64 -7.01 0.21 13.25
C TYR A 64 -8.11 -0.35 14.16
N LYS A 65 -9.20 -0.84 13.55
CA LYS A 65 -10.31 -1.42 14.31
C LYS A 65 -9.91 -2.76 14.92
N VAL A 66 -10.21 -2.96 16.20
CA VAL A 66 -9.98 -4.22 16.91
C VAL A 66 -11.19 -5.12 16.70
N PRO A 67 -11.02 -6.41 16.41
CA PRO A 67 -12.14 -7.35 16.43
C PRO A 67 -12.63 -7.49 17.86
N ILE A 68 -13.81 -6.93 18.14
CA ILE A 68 -14.45 -7.08 19.44
C ILE A 68 -15.06 -8.47 19.58
N SER A 69 -14.87 -9.09 20.73
CA SER A 69 -15.46 -10.41 21.04
C SER A 69 -16.99 -10.35 20.96
N PRO A 70 -17.67 -11.39 20.46
CA PRO A 70 -19.15 -11.50 20.53
C PRO A 70 -19.71 -11.35 21.95
N THR A 71 -18.90 -11.62 22.98
CA THR A 71 -19.30 -11.56 24.40
C THR A 71 -19.04 -10.20 25.04
N GLN A 72 -18.33 -9.29 24.39
CA GLN A 72 -18.15 -7.92 24.87
C GLN A 72 -19.29 -7.03 24.36
N SER A 73 -20.28 -6.81 25.22
CA SER A 73 -21.25 -5.73 25.06
C SER A 73 -20.53 -4.40 25.24
N THR A 74 -20.14 -3.75 24.15
CA THR A 74 -19.79 -2.33 24.17
C THR A 74 -20.92 -1.54 23.52
N SER A 75 -21.43 -0.53 24.24
CA SER A 75 -22.38 0.48 23.79
C SER A 75 -21.86 1.39 22.65
N SER A 76 -20.82 0.97 21.93
CA SER A 76 -20.29 1.63 20.76
C SER A 76 -19.95 0.60 19.69
N PRO A 77 -20.36 0.84 18.43
CA PRO A 77 -20.27 -0.14 17.37
C PRO A 77 -18.82 -0.48 17.02
N SER A 78 -18.65 -1.64 16.38
CA SER A 78 -17.47 -2.27 15.77
C SER A 78 -16.58 -1.39 14.86
N ASP A 79 -16.78 -0.07 14.86
CA ASP A 79 -16.05 0.93 14.07
C ASP A 79 -15.06 1.77 14.88
N ARG A 80 -14.95 1.55 16.20
CA ARG A 80 -13.97 2.27 17.02
C ARG A 80 -12.54 1.83 16.66
N ARG A 81 -11.79 2.73 16.01
CA ARG A 81 -10.36 2.54 15.73
C ARG A 81 -9.55 2.74 17.02
N ALA A 82 -8.77 1.74 17.41
CA ALA A 82 -7.85 1.82 18.55
C ALA A 82 -6.41 1.96 18.05
N LYS A 83 -5.56 2.63 18.83
CA LYS A 83 -4.11 2.71 18.55
C LYS A 83 -3.49 1.31 18.66
N LEU A 84 -2.56 0.96 17.78
CA LEU A 84 -1.99 -0.40 17.78
C LEU A 84 -1.24 -0.76 19.06
N GLY A 85 -0.76 0.22 19.82
CA GLY A 85 -0.14 0.01 21.13
C GLY A 85 -1.11 -0.01 22.32
N SER A 86 -2.42 -0.04 22.09
CA SER A 86 -3.41 -0.03 23.16
C SER A 86 -3.58 -1.40 23.83
N PRO A 87 -4.11 -1.46 25.07
CA PRO A 87 -4.36 -2.73 25.76
C PRO A 87 -5.26 -3.69 24.97
N GLU A 88 -6.22 -3.17 24.20
CA GLU A 88 -7.12 -3.99 23.37
C GLU A 88 -6.37 -4.70 22.25
N TRP A 89 -5.49 -3.99 21.54
CA TRP A 89 -4.63 -4.59 20.52
C TRP A 89 -3.59 -5.54 21.12
N ALA A 90 -3.05 -5.24 22.30
CA ALA A 90 -2.14 -6.13 23.02
C ALA A 90 -2.83 -7.45 23.40
N ALA A 91 -4.04 -7.38 23.95
CA ALA A 91 -4.84 -8.56 24.26
C ALA A 91 -5.15 -9.38 22.99
N TYR A 92 -5.57 -8.71 21.91
CA TYR A 92 -5.90 -9.39 20.65
C TYR A 92 -4.70 -10.06 19.97
N LEU A 93 -3.57 -9.35 19.84
CA LEU A 93 -2.40 -9.88 19.14
C LEU A 93 -1.55 -10.84 19.97
N THR A 94 -1.87 -11.01 21.26
CA THR A 94 -1.29 -12.09 22.07
C THR A 94 -1.63 -13.45 21.48
N ASP A 95 -2.91 -13.68 21.16
CA ASP A 95 -3.36 -14.85 20.40
C ASP A 95 -4.61 -14.51 19.58
N PRO A 96 -4.45 -14.05 18.32
CA PRO A 96 -5.59 -13.64 17.49
C PRO A 96 -6.36 -14.83 16.89
N LEU A 97 -5.88 -16.06 17.09
CA LEU A 97 -6.47 -17.29 16.58
C LEU A 97 -7.08 -18.15 17.69
N ALA A 98 -7.04 -17.69 18.95
CA ALA A 98 -7.64 -18.33 20.11
C ALA A 98 -9.11 -18.74 19.83
N PRO A 99 -9.43 -20.06 19.87
CA PRO A 99 -10.78 -20.55 19.59
C PRO A 99 -11.83 -19.91 20.51
N GLY A 100 -12.90 -19.37 19.93
CA GLY A 100 -14.03 -18.81 20.67
C GLY A 100 -13.79 -17.46 21.34
N GLN A 101 -12.56 -16.93 21.35
CA GLN A 101 -12.24 -15.64 21.98
C GLN A 101 -12.57 -14.44 21.09
N TRP A 102 -12.47 -14.61 19.76
CA TRP A 102 -12.63 -13.55 18.77
C TRP A 102 -13.65 -13.94 17.70
N PRO A 103 -14.26 -12.98 16.97
CA PRO A 103 -15.18 -13.30 15.87
C PRO A 103 -14.53 -14.23 14.86
N ALA A 104 -15.25 -15.24 14.36
CA ALA A 104 -14.68 -16.17 13.39
C ALA A 104 -14.32 -15.46 12.07
N PHE A 105 -13.29 -15.97 11.38
CA PHE A 105 -13.08 -15.63 9.98
C PHE A 105 -14.21 -16.23 9.12
N PRO A 106 -14.60 -15.59 8.00
CA PRO A 106 -15.69 -16.07 7.17
C PRO A 106 -15.38 -17.42 6.50
N GLY A 107 -16.43 -18.11 6.09
CA GLY A 107 -16.33 -19.37 5.35
C GLY A 107 -15.61 -20.45 6.15
N LYS A 108 -14.59 -21.07 5.53
CA LYS A 108 -13.76 -22.14 6.14
C LYS A 108 -12.64 -21.60 7.04
N GLY A 109 -12.63 -20.30 7.34
CA GLY A 109 -11.58 -19.64 8.11
C GLY A 109 -10.25 -19.50 7.35
N LEU A 110 -9.22 -19.03 8.04
CA LEU A 110 -7.88 -18.88 7.48
C LEU A 110 -7.31 -20.23 7.05
N HIS A 111 -6.68 -20.27 5.87
CA HIS A 111 -5.88 -21.42 5.45
C HIS A 111 -4.75 -21.69 6.47
N PRO A 112 -4.38 -22.96 6.73
CA PRO A 112 -3.31 -23.32 7.66
C PRO A 112 -1.99 -22.58 7.45
N LEU A 113 -1.61 -22.29 6.18
CA LEU A 113 -0.43 -21.49 5.86
C LEU A 113 -0.48 -20.06 6.45
N VAL A 114 -1.63 -19.38 6.32
CA VAL A 114 -1.80 -18.03 6.87
C VAL A 114 -1.92 -18.09 8.39
N ALA A 115 -2.63 -19.09 8.92
CA ALA A 115 -2.75 -19.31 10.36
C ALA A 115 -1.37 -19.52 11.00
N ALA A 116 -0.52 -20.37 10.42
CA ALA A 116 0.84 -20.61 10.90
C ALA A 116 1.70 -19.34 10.85
N ARG A 117 1.62 -18.56 9.75
CA ARG A 117 2.31 -17.27 9.60
C ARG A 117 1.89 -16.28 10.69
N VAL A 118 0.59 -16.14 10.95
CA VAL A 118 0.06 -15.25 11.99
C VAL A 118 0.47 -15.74 13.37
N ALA A 119 0.30 -17.03 13.68
CA ALA A 119 0.66 -17.59 14.98
C ALA A 119 2.15 -17.38 15.32
N ALA A 120 3.06 -17.58 14.36
CA ALA A 120 4.49 -17.34 14.54
C ALA A 120 4.83 -15.85 14.76
N ALA A 121 4.03 -14.94 14.21
CA ALA A 121 4.24 -13.49 14.29
C ALA A 121 3.54 -12.84 15.50
N SER A 122 2.56 -13.52 16.09
CA SER A 122 1.77 -13.06 17.23
C SER A 122 2.42 -13.36 18.58
N GLY A 123 1.92 -12.73 19.63
CA GLY A 123 2.40 -12.87 21.01
C GLY A 123 2.31 -11.54 21.78
N PRO A 124 2.64 -11.55 23.09
CA PRO A 124 2.42 -10.41 23.98
C PRO A 124 2.99 -9.07 23.46
N ASP A 125 4.15 -9.12 22.80
CA ASP A 125 4.83 -7.92 22.29
C ASP A 125 4.43 -7.51 20.87
N ALA A 126 3.58 -8.26 20.17
CA ALA A 126 3.29 -8.02 18.75
C ALA A 126 2.65 -6.64 18.52
N ALA A 127 1.72 -6.23 19.39
CA ALA A 127 1.08 -4.92 19.35
C ALA A 127 2.07 -3.77 19.58
N ALA A 128 2.92 -3.89 20.62
CA ALA A 128 3.93 -2.90 20.95
C ALA A 128 5.01 -2.77 19.86
N ASN A 129 5.47 -3.89 19.29
CA ASN A 129 6.39 -3.93 18.15
C ASN A 129 5.81 -3.17 16.95
N HIS A 130 4.58 -3.50 16.55
CA HIS A 130 3.93 -2.85 15.42
C HIS A 130 3.76 -1.33 15.64
N ALA A 131 3.35 -0.93 16.85
CA ALA A 131 3.16 0.47 17.21
C ALA A 131 4.46 1.28 17.16
N ARG A 132 5.60 0.72 17.64
CA ARG A 132 6.91 1.38 17.55
C ARG A 132 7.29 1.65 16.09
N HIS A 133 7.17 0.65 15.23
CA HIS A 133 7.48 0.80 13.80
C HIS A 133 6.55 1.80 13.11
N ALA A 134 5.27 1.85 13.50
CA ALA A 134 4.33 2.84 12.96
C ALA A 134 4.72 4.28 13.31
N VAL A 135 5.17 4.52 14.55
CA VAL A 135 5.67 5.83 14.99
C VAL A 135 6.93 6.21 14.20
N ILE A 136 7.88 5.29 14.04
CA ILE A 136 9.11 5.50 13.27
C ILE A 136 8.80 5.84 11.80
N ALA A 137 7.91 5.09 11.16
CA ALA A 137 7.51 5.33 9.78
C ALA A 137 6.84 6.71 9.61
N ARG A 138 5.94 7.07 10.54
CA ARG A 138 5.30 8.39 10.55
C ARG A 138 6.32 9.51 10.71
N GLN A 139 7.23 9.40 11.68
CA GLN A 139 8.24 10.42 11.93
C GLN A 139 9.19 10.56 10.73
N THR A 140 9.59 9.45 10.13
CA THR A 140 10.41 9.45 8.91
C THR A 140 9.73 10.21 7.77
N LEU A 141 8.43 9.99 7.54
CA LEU A 141 7.69 10.74 6.52
C LEU A 141 7.67 12.25 6.81
N VAL A 142 7.44 12.63 8.07
CA VAL A 142 7.47 14.04 8.50
C VAL A 142 8.84 14.67 8.24
N ASP A 143 9.91 13.95 8.56
CA ASP A 143 11.28 14.45 8.39
C ASP A 143 11.65 14.58 6.90
N LEU A 144 11.21 13.64 6.07
CA LEU A 144 11.37 13.73 4.60
C LEU A 144 10.67 14.98 4.05
N ILE A 145 9.43 15.25 4.49
CA ILE A 145 8.67 16.42 4.05
C ILE A 145 9.36 17.72 4.49
N LYS A 146 9.83 17.79 5.73
CA LYS A 146 10.56 18.96 6.23
C LYS A 146 11.88 19.19 5.49
N ALA A 147 12.60 18.12 5.15
CA ALA A 147 13.82 18.21 4.37
C ALA A 147 13.55 18.75 2.96
N ASP A 148 12.46 18.32 2.32
CA ASP A 148 12.07 18.82 1.00
C ASP A 148 11.59 20.29 1.07
N GLN A 149 10.87 20.68 2.13
CA GLN A 149 10.53 22.09 2.40
C GLN A 149 11.78 22.97 2.48
N ALA A 150 12.78 22.54 3.25
CA ALA A 150 14.05 23.26 3.38
C ALA A 150 14.82 23.33 2.06
N THR A 151 14.83 22.23 1.28
CA THR A 151 15.53 22.15 -0.02
C THR A 151 14.88 23.06 -1.06
N ILE A 152 13.55 23.14 -1.08
CA ILE A 152 12.80 24.01 -2.00
C ILE A 152 12.83 25.48 -1.53
N GLY A 153 13.09 25.72 -0.24
CA GLY A 153 13.11 27.07 0.34
C GLY A 153 11.73 27.63 0.62
N VAL A 154 10.74 26.77 0.89
CA VAL A 154 9.35 27.18 1.19
C VAL A 154 8.95 26.75 2.60
N GLY A 155 8.20 27.62 3.28
CA GLY A 155 7.55 27.27 4.53
C GLY A 155 6.33 26.34 4.32
N PRO A 156 5.72 25.83 5.41
CA PRO A 156 4.57 24.93 5.33
C PRO A 156 3.42 25.45 4.46
N GLU A 157 3.12 26.76 4.58
CA GLU A 157 2.05 27.43 3.81
C GLU A 157 2.29 27.45 2.30
N GLY A 158 3.56 27.46 1.88
CA GLY A 158 3.98 27.46 0.47
C GLY A 158 4.25 26.05 -0.07
N PHE A 159 4.34 25.04 0.79
CA PHE A 159 4.65 23.69 0.37
C PHE A 159 3.43 23.04 -0.30
N ARG A 160 3.67 22.37 -1.42
CA ARG A 160 2.64 21.66 -2.18
C ARG A 160 3.10 20.25 -2.45
N PHE A 161 2.15 19.32 -2.44
CA PHE A 161 2.40 17.96 -2.87
C PHE A 161 2.07 17.79 -4.34
N PHE A 162 2.86 16.95 -5.00
CA PHE A 162 2.55 16.39 -6.30
C PHE A 162 1.96 14.99 -6.11
N LEU A 163 0.74 14.78 -6.60
CA LEU A 163 0.04 13.51 -6.51
C LEU A 163 -0.01 12.87 -7.90
N ALA A 164 0.46 11.63 -8.01
CA ALA A 164 0.30 10.82 -9.21
C ALA A 164 -0.57 9.60 -8.93
N PHE A 165 -1.67 9.50 -9.66
CA PHE A 165 -2.62 8.38 -9.61
C PHE A 165 -2.19 7.26 -10.56
N ALA A 166 -2.74 6.07 -10.35
CA ALA A 166 -2.56 4.91 -11.23
C ALA A 166 -3.93 4.39 -11.70
N HIS A 167 -3.97 3.15 -12.17
CA HIS A 167 -5.17 2.52 -12.73
C HIS A 167 -6.30 2.39 -11.70
N GLU A 168 -6.02 1.82 -10.53
CA GLU A 168 -6.93 1.92 -9.38
C GLU A 168 -6.70 3.28 -8.69
N MET A 169 -7.72 4.13 -8.72
CA MET A 169 -7.63 5.48 -8.17
C MET A 169 -8.05 5.57 -6.71
N VAL A 170 -8.90 4.65 -6.24
CA VAL A 170 -9.43 4.65 -4.86
C VAL A 170 -9.36 3.26 -4.26
N ASP A 171 -9.16 3.19 -2.94
CA ASP A 171 -9.30 1.94 -2.21
C ASP A 171 -10.76 1.63 -1.85
N GLY A 172 -11.01 0.46 -1.26
CA GLY A 172 -12.35 0.05 -0.82
C GLY A 172 -12.97 0.90 0.30
N TYR A 173 -12.23 1.87 0.84
CA TYR A 173 -12.72 2.87 1.81
C TYR A 173 -12.90 4.26 1.16
N GLY A 174 -12.79 4.36 -0.16
CA GLY A 174 -12.92 5.61 -0.91
C GLY A 174 -11.72 6.55 -0.77
N ARG A 175 -10.57 6.07 -0.27
CA ARG A 175 -9.37 6.90 -0.15
C ARG A 175 -8.59 6.90 -1.46
N PRO A 176 -8.13 8.05 -1.96
CA PRO A 176 -7.33 8.08 -3.17
C PRO A 176 -5.98 7.36 -3.00
N LEU A 177 -5.61 6.58 -4.02
CA LEU A 177 -4.37 5.82 -4.11
C LEU A 177 -3.33 6.58 -4.93
N VAL A 178 -2.20 6.93 -4.32
CA VAL A 178 -1.24 7.86 -4.93
C VAL A 178 0.22 7.48 -4.75
N TYR A 179 1.03 7.86 -5.73
CA TYR A 179 2.44 8.15 -5.52
C TYR A 179 2.58 9.62 -5.14
N LEU A 180 3.13 9.91 -3.97
CA LEU A 180 3.26 11.26 -3.44
C LEU A 180 4.68 11.77 -3.62
N ASN A 181 4.84 13.02 -4.03
CA ASN A 181 6.13 13.71 -4.07
C ASN A 181 5.98 15.18 -3.68
N ALA A 182 7.09 15.89 -3.47
CA ALA A 182 7.07 17.35 -3.38
C ALA A 182 6.77 17.97 -4.75
N SER A 183 5.87 18.97 -4.80
CA SER A 183 5.68 19.80 -5.98
C SER A 183 6.75 20.88 -5.99
N SER A 184 7.61 20.85 -7.01
CA SER A 184 8.56 21.92 -7.29
C SER A 184 8.58 22.19 -8.80
N LYS A 185 8.60 23.47 -9.17
CA LYS A 185 8.74 23.90 -10.58
C LYS A 185 10.17 23.70 -11.08
N ASP A 186 11.14 23.73 -10.18
CA ASP A 186 12.55 23.48 -10.49
C ASP A 186 12.85 21.99 -10.37
N GLU A 187 13.31 21.39 -11.46
CA GLU A 187 13.67 19.98 -11.52
C GLU A 187 14.86 19.65 -10.61
N ALA A 188 15.76 20.61 -10.38
CA ALA A 188 16.93 20.41 -9.51
C ALA A 188 16.56 20.22 -8.04
N THR A 189 15.46 20.83 -7.59
CA THR A 189 14.96 20.71 -6.21
C THR A 189 13.86 19.65 -6.06
N ARG A 190 13.39 19.06 -7.16
CA ARG A 190 12.38 18.00 -7.12
C ARG A 190 13.03 16.65 -6.75
N PRO A 191 12.58 15.97 -5.67
CA PRO A 191 13.09 14.66 -5.33
C PRO A 191 12.84 13.65 -6.46
N ARG A 192 13.89 12.92 -6.86
CA ARG A 192 13.79 11.87 -7.90
C ARG A 192 12.89 10.70 -7.46
N LEU A 193 12.96 10.35 -6.18
CA LEU A 193 12.13 9.32 -5.56
C LEU A 193 10.90 9.94 -4.91
N THR A 194 9.76 9.30 -5.10
CA THR A 194 8.52 9.59 -4.36
C THR A 194 8.71 9.30 -2.88
N TYR A 195 7.87 9.87 -2.02
CA TYR A 195 7.88 9.53 -0.60
C TYR A 195 7.63 8.03 -0.37
N ASN A 196 6.80 7.41 -1.21
CA ASN A 196 6.54 5.97 -1.20
C ASN A 196 7.86 5.17 -1.34
N GLU A 197 8.67 5.52 -2.35
CA GLU A 197 9.95 4.89 -2.64
C GLU A 197 10.99 5.19 -1.55
N ARG A 198 11.04 6.44 -1.04
CA ARG A 198 11.97 6.84 0.04
C ARG A 198 11.68 6.14 1.37
N LEU A 199 10.42 5.84 1.67
CA LEU A 199 10.06 5.06 2.87
C LEU A 199 10.49 3.59 2.74
N ILE A 200 10.41 3.01 1.54
CA ILE A 200 10.94 1.66 1.26
C ILE A 200 12.47 1.66 1.35
N GLU A 201 13.14 2.63 0.73
CA GLU A 201 14.59 2.79 0.77
C GLU A 201 15.13 2.90 2.21
N LYS A 202 14.42 3.63 3.07
CA LYS A 202 14.74 3.74 4.50
C LYS A 202 14.35 2.50 5.33
N GLY A 203 13.71 1.51 4.72
CA GLY A 203 13.26 0.30 5.38
C GLY A 203 12.16 0.55 6.42
N VAL A 204 11.35 1.60 6.30
CA VAL A 204 10.25 1.92 7.25
C VAL A 204 8.86 1.65 6.66
N ALA A 205 8.79 1.23 5.40
CA ALA A 205 7.59 0.71 4.75
C ALA A 205 7.93 -0.56 3.98
N SER A 206 7.04 -1.55 4.03
CA SER A 206 7.18 -2.77 3.23
C SER A 206 6.76 -2.49 1.79
N PRO A 207 7.38 -3.10 0.77
CA PRO A 207 6.80 -3.19 -0.56
C PRO A 207 5.40 -3.81 -0.54
N PHE A 208 4.50 -3.24 -1.32
CA PHE A 208 3.14 -3.75 -1.54
C PHE A 208 2.69 -3.41 -2.96
N PHE A 209 3.24 -4.15 -3.92
CA PHE A 209 3.02 -3.91 -5.35
C PHE A 209 1.71 -4.54 -5.79
N ILE A 210 0.83 -3.72 -6.36
CA ILE A 210 -0.43 -4.16 -6.96
C ILE A 210 -0.34 -3.90 -8.47
N TRP A 211 -0.58 -4.94 -9.26
CA TRP A 211 -0.73 -4.80 -10.70
C TRP A 211 -2.14 -4.25 -11.04
N PRO A 212 -2.30 -3.38 -12.05
CA PRO A 212 -1.28 -2.79 -12.92
C PRO A 212 -0.75 -1.44 -12.40
N ASN A 213 -1.00 -1.08 -11.14
CA ASN A 213 -0.66 0.24 -10.57
C ASN A 213 0.84 0.52 -10.41
N THR A 214 1.66 -0.49 -10.64
CA THR A 214 3.11 -0.40 -10.49
C THR A 214 3.74 -0.23 -11.87
N ASP A 215 4.73 0.66 -11.98
CA ASP A 215 5.54 0.76 -13.19
C ASP A 215 6.35 -0.52 -13.39
N PRO A 216 6.47 -1.06 -14.61
CA PRO A 216 6.10 -0.45 -15.89
C PRO A 216 4.72 -0.86 -16.44
N PHE A 217 3.84 -1.42 -15.62
CA PHE A 217 2.48 -1.84 -16.04
C PHE A 217 1.51 -0.67 -16.20
N ARG A 218 1.63 0.36 -15.35
CA ARG A 218 0.72 1.54 -15.35
C ARG A 218 0.80 2.42 -16.60
N GLY A 219 1.79 2.21 -17.47
CA GLY A 219 1.99 2.97 -18.72
C GLY A 219 1.52 2.24 -19.99
N LYS A 220 0.82 1.11 -19.84
CA LYS A 220 0.31 0.34 -20.99
C LYS A 220 -0.97 0.97 -21.53
N ARG A 221 -1.24 0.76 -22.83
CA ARG A 221 -2.42 1.31 -23.54
C ARG A 221 -3.74 0.78 -22.96
N SER A 222 -3.70 -0.43 -22.42
CA SER A 222 -4.82 -1.05 -21.74
C SER A 222 -4.33 -1.99 -20.64
N VAL A 223 -5.23 -2.37 -19.74
CA VAL A 223 -5.01 -3.41 -18.74
C VAL A 223 -4.66 -4.76 -19.39
N LYS A 224 -5.27 -5.05 -20.55
CA LYS A 224 -4.96 -6.27 -21.33
C LYS A 224 -3.49 -6.28 -21.79
N ASP A 225 -2.99 -5.15 -22.29
CA ASP A 225 -1.58 -5.02 -22.72
C ASP A 225 -0.57 -5.08 -21.56
N ALA A 226 -1.04 -4.92 -20.32
CA ALA A 226 -0.22 -5.04 -19.12
C ALA A 226 -0.15 -6.48 -18.58
N ALA A 227 -1.06 -7.36 -18.99
CA ALA A 227 -1.11 -8.75 -18.54
C ALA A 227 -0.23 -9.59 -19.45
N LEU A 228 1.04 -9.68 -19.08
CA LEU A 228 2.07 -10.31 -19.89
C LEU A 228 2.22 -11.79 -19.52
N PRO A 229 2.71 -12.65 -20.45
CA PRO A 229 3.06 -14.02 -20.14
C PRO A 229 4.22 -14.08 -19.13
N PRO A 230 4.39 -15.20 -18.39
CA PRO A 230 5.31 -15.31 -17.25
C PRO A 230 6.71 -14.72 -17.46
N ALA A 231 7.43 -15.19 -18.48
CA ALA A 231 8.80 -14.75 -18.76
C ALA A 231 8.88 -13.25 -19.12
N ALA A 232 7.93 -12.76 -19.91
CA ALA A 232 7.89 -11.35 -20.31
C ALA A 232 7.56 -10.46 -19.11
N LEU A 233 6.62 -10.87 -18.25
CA LEU A 233 6.26 -10.14 -17.05
C LEU A 233 7.44 -10.03 -16.09
N ARG A 234 8.12 -11.14 -15.76
CA ARG A 234 9.27 -11.12 -14.84
C ARG A 234 10.44 -10.34 -15.40
N THR A 235 10.75 -10.50 -16.69
CA THR A 235 11.77 -9.69 -17.38
C THR A 235 11.47 -8.20 -17.27
N LEU A 236 10.21 -7.83 -17.47
CA LEU A 236 9.79 -6.44 -17.41
C LEU A 236 9.77 -5.91 -15.96
N ALA A 237 9.39 -6.74 -14.98
CA ALA A 237 9.36 -6.40 -13.56
C ALA A 237 10.75 -6.18 -12.94
N ARG A 238 11.82 -6.70 -13.56
CA ARG A 238 13.21 -6.38 -13.19
C ARG A 238 13.67 -5.00 -13.67
N LYS A 239 12.94 -4.39 -14.59
CA LYS A 239 13.27 -3.09 -15.18
C LYS A 239 12.39 -1.98 -14.56
N GLY A 240 12.72 -0.73 -14.87
CA GLY A 240 11.94 0.43 -14.46
C GLY A 240 11.90 0.63 -12.94
N LYS A 241 10.84 1.28 -12.46
CA LYS A 241 10.71 1.60 -11.03
C LYS A 241 10.40 0.37 -10.17
N LEU A 242 9.65 -0.62 -10.65
CA LEU A 242 9.44 -1.85 -9.86
C LEU A 242 10.77 -2.53 -9.55
N GLY A 243 11.61 -2.76 -10.57
CA GLY A 243 12.93 -3.35 -10.35
C GLY A 243 13.80 -2.54 -9.38
N ALA A 244 13.84 -1.22 -9.54
CA ALA A 244 14.60 -0.33 -8.67
C ALA A 244 14.09 -0.36 -7.22
N THR A 245 12.78 -0.26 -7.01
CA THR A 245 12.17 -0.28 -5.66
C THR A 245 12.34 -1.63 -4.97
N ARG A 246 12.32 -2.74 -5.73
CA ARG A 246 12.66 -4.07 -5.21
C ARG A 246 14.10 -4.13 -4.70
N ALA A 247 15.04 -3.61 -5.50
CA ALA A 247 16.44 -3.55 -5.09
C ALA A 247 16.65 -2.65 -3.86
N MET A 248 15.91 -1.54 -3.72
CA MET A 248 15.92 -0.70 -2.51
C MET A 248 15.46 -1.46 -1.27
N ALA A 249 14.35 -2.20 -1.38
CA ALA A 249 13.82 -3.00 -0.27
C ALA A 249 14.79 -4.13 0.13
N GLU A 250 15.36 -4.82 -0.86
CA GLU A 250 16.40 -5.83 -0.63
C GLU A 250 17.63 -5.23 0.06
N ALA A 251 18.09 -4.05 -0.39
CA ALA A 251 19.21 -3.35 0.23
C ALA A 251 18.89 -2.96 1.68
N ALA A 252 17.71 -2.40 1.96
CA ALA A 252 17.27 -2.06 3.31
C ALA A 252 17.20 -3.30 4.22
N ARG A 253 16.72 -4.43 3.68
CA ARG A 253 16.71 -5.72 4.39
C ARG A 253 18.10 -6.24 4.68
N ASN A 254 19.01 -6.23 3.71
CA ASN A 254 20.39 -6.70 3.86
C ASN A 254 21.17 -5.82 4.85
N GLN A 255 20.87 -4.52 4.89
CA GLN A 255 21.41 -3.56 5.86
C GLN A 255 20.69 -3.58 7.21
N ARG A 256 19.62 -4.39 7.37
CA ARG A 256 18.83 -4.53 8.60
C ARG A 256 18.24 -3.20 9.08
N LEU A 257 17.73 -2.38 8.15
CA LEU A 257 17.13 -1.09 8.45
C LEU A 257 15.66 -1.23 8.88
N GLY A 258 15.22 -0.39 9.82
CA GLY A 258 13.82 -0.22 10.20
C GLY A 258 13.08 -1.53 10.47
N LEU A 259 12.11 -1.86 9.61
CA LEU A 259 11.29 -3.07 9.68
C LEU A 259 12.12 -4.37 9.69
N TYR A 260 13.37 -4.32 9.21
CA TYR A 260 14.28 -5.46 9.09
C TYR A 260 15.37 -5.50 10.17
N ALA A 261 15.29 -4.65 11.19
CA ALA A 261 16.28 -4.63 12.28
C ALA A 261 16.34 -5.98 13.01
N ALA A 262 17.53 -6.56 13.16
CA ALA A 262 17.68 -7.92 13.69
C ALA A 262 17.13 -8.12 15.11
N ALA A 263 17.20 -7.08 15.95
CA ALA A 263 16.74 -7.13 17.33
C ALA A 263 15.26 -6.75 17.52
N ASP A 264 14.65 -6.05 16.56
CA ASP A 264 13.27 -5.56 16.64
C ASP A 264 12.63 -5.52 15.25
N SER A 265 12.70 -6.63 14.50
CA SER A 265 12.07 -6.71 13.18
C SER A 265 10.55 -6.59 13.30
N LEU A 266 9.89 -6.00 12.31
CA LEU A 266 8.43 -5.96 12.27
C LEU A 266 7.88 -7.39 12.20
N ARG A 267 7.00 -7.74 13.13
CA ARG A 267 6.46 -9.11 13.23
C ARG A 267 5.31 -9.36 12.26
N LEU A 268 4.35 -8.44 12.21
CA LEU A 268 3.15 -8.48 11.34
C LEU A 268 3.16 -7.32 10.35
N LEU A 269 2.90 -7.59 9.08
CA LEU A 269 2.76 -6.58 8.03
C LEU A 269 1.46 -5.79 8.22
N ALA A 270 1.43 -4.56 7.72
CA ALA A 270 0.25 -3.71 7.86
C ALA A 270 -1.01 -4.30 7.21
N PHE A 271 -0.91 -4.96 6.05
CA PHE A 271 -2.06 -5.67 5.49
C PHE A 271 -2.48 -6.89 6.32
N GLU A 272 -1.57 -7.56 7.03
CA GLU A 272 -1.90 -8.66 7.96
C GLU A 272 -2.67 -8.10 9.16
N ILE A 273 -2.29 -6.93 9.71
CA ILE A 273 -3.07 -6.23 10.73
C ILE A 273 -4.48 -5.89 10.25
N ARG A 274 -4.61 -5.41 9.00
CA ARG A 274 -5.92 -5.10 8.41
C ARG A 274 -6.77 -6.35 8.24
N MET A 275 -6.19 -7.43 7.70
CA MET A 275 -6.81 -8.76 7.60
C MET A 275 -7.33 -9.24 8.96
N LEU A 276 -6.51 -9.15 10.00
CA LEU A 276 -6.85 -9.53 11.37
C LEU A 276 -7.94 -8.62 11.97
N GLY A 277 -7.85 -7.30 11.78
CA GLY A 277 -8.82 -6.34 12.29
C GLY A 277 -10.17 -6.40 11.59
N ASP A 278 -10.18 -6.64 10.28
CA ASP A 278 -11.40 -6.82 9.49
C ASP A 278 -12.00 -8.21 9.61
N ARG A 279 -11.27 -9.18 10.17
CA ARG A 279 -11.58 -10.61 10.12
C ARG A 279 -11.92 -11.06 8.70
N LYS A 280 -11.14 -10.59 7.73
CA LYS A 280 -11.28 -10.92 6.30
C LYS A 280 -10.16 -11.84 5.85
N LEU A 281 -10.43 -12.66 4.83
CA LEU A 281 -9.40 -13.47 4.20
C LEU A 281 -8.59 -12.60 3.20
N PRO A 282 -7.31 -12.94 2.93
CA PRO A 282 -6.59 -12.37 1.79
C PRO A 282 -7.40 -12.58 0.50
N SER A 283 -7.47 -11.56 -0.35
CA SER A 283 -8.28 -11.60 -1.59
C SER A 283 -7.48 -11.44 -2.87
N ARG A 284 -6.22 -11.01 -2.81
CA ARG A 284 -5.39 -10.79 -4.01
C ARG A 284 -4.49 -11.98 -4.25
N TRP A 285 -4.53 -12.50 -5.48
CA TRP A 285 -3.59 -13.50 -5.97
C TRP A 285 -2.18 -12.91 -6.01
N VAL A 286 -1.15 -13.75 -6.02
CA VAL A 286 0.23 -13.27 -5.94
C VAL A 286 1.14 -14.00 -6.91
N ILE A 287 1.99 -13.23 -7.59
CA ILE A 287 3.08 -13.74 -8.40
C ILE A 287 4.37 -13.61 -7.59
N ASP A 288 5.17 -14.68 -7.58
CA ASP A 288 6.56 -14.62 -7.12
C ASP A 288 7.46 -14.07 -8.24
N LEU A 289 7.95 -12.86 -8.03
CA LEU A 289 8.86 -12.17 -8.95
C LEU A 289 10.32 -12.66 -8.85
N ALA A 290 10.64 -13.53 -7.89
CA ALA A 290 11.95 -14.18 -7.76
C ALA A 290 11.96 -15.63 -8.28
N ALA A 291 10.80 -16.20 -8.60
CA ALA A 291 10.71 -17.50 -9.25
C ALA A 291 11.39 -17.51 -10.63
N ALA A 292 11.59 -18.71 -11.18
CA ALA A 292 12.12 -18.90 -12.52
C ALA A 292 11.30 -18.11 -13.57
N ASP A 293 11.95 -17.67 -14.64
CA ASP A 293 11.33 -16.76 -15.61
C ASP A 293 10.05 -17.32 -16.21
N ASP A 294 10.07 -18.59 -16.56
CA ASP A 294 8.97 -19.33 -17.18
C ASP A 294 7.98 -19.96 -16.19
N ASP A 295 8.18 -19.84 -14.87
CA ASP A 295 7.27 -20.40 -13.86
C ASP A 295 5.86 -19.80 -14.05
N PRO A 296 4.85 -20.58 -14.45
CA PRO A 296 3.53 -20.05 -14.74
C PRO A 296 2.67 -19.89 -13.48
N THR A 297 3.17 -20.26 -12.30
CA THR A 297 2.35 -20.29 -11.07
C THR A 297 1.83 -18.91 -10.70
N LEU A 298 0.50 -18.80 -10.62
CA LEU A 298 -0.20 -17.69 -9.99
C LEU A 298 -0.75 -18.18 -8.65
N TYR A 299 -0.15 -17.76 -7.55
CA TYR A 299 -0.49 -18.28 -6.23
C TYR A 299 -1.82 -17.70 -5.73
N PRO A 300 -2.70 -18.53 -5.15
CA PRO A 300 -3.95 -18.06 -4.56
C PRO A 300 -3.67 -17.11 -3.38
N PRO A 301 -4.64 -16.27 -2.99
CA PRO A 301 -4.38 -15.19 -2.04
C PRO A 301 -3.75 -15.62 -0.71
N GLU A 302 -4.11 -16.79 -0.19
CA GLU A 302 -3.62 -17.33 1.07
C GLU A 302 -2.21 -17.96 0.99
N ALA A 303 -1.63 -18.05 -0.21
CA ALA A 303 -0.28 -18.59 -0.43
C ALA A 303 0.83 -17.52 -0.37
N TYR A 304 0.50 -16.23 -0.14
CA TYR A 304 1.51 -15.19 0.02
C TYR A 304 2.64 -15.50 1.04
N PRO A 305 2.43 -16.28 2.13
CA PRO A 305 3.51 -16.60 3.05
C PRO A 305 4.61 -17.46 2.43
N LEU A 306 4.33 -18.18 1.32
CA LEU A 306 5.33 -18.98 0.61
C LEU A 306 6.41 -18.12 -0.05
N ILE A 307 6.10 -16.85 -0.36
CA ILE A 307 7.05 -15.89 -0.92
C ILE A 307 7.67 -15.12 0.25
N ALA A 308 8.86 -15.54 0.69
CA ALA A 308 9.47 -15.06 1.93
C ALA A 308 9.61 -13.53 2.02
N HIS A 309 10.00 -12.90 0.91
CA HIS A 309 10.34 -11.48 0.88
C HIS A 309 9.23 -10.63 0.23
N PRO A 310 8.71 -9.59 0.92
CA PRO A 310 7.65 -8.75 0.37
C PRO A 310 8.00 -8.08 -0.96
N GLU A 311 9.26 -7.73 -1.20
CA GLU A 311 9.73 -7.18 -2.48
C GLU A 311 9.54 -8.14 -3.68
N ASN A 312 9.33 -9.42 -3.44
CA ASN A 312 9.09 -10.40 -4.50
C ASN A 312 7.61 -10.66 -4.76
N ARG A 313 6.70 -10.02 -4.02
CA ARG A 313 5.25 -10.22 -4.16
C ARG A 313 4.65 -9.18 -5.09
N LEU A 314 4.13 -9.63 -6.24
CA LEU A 314 3.25 -8.81 -7.08
C LEU A 314 1.81 -9.30 -6.91
N PHE A 315 0.97 -8.47 -6.29
CA PHE A 315 -0.42 -8.80 -6.05
C PHE A 315 -1.28 -8.50 -7.29
N ILE A 316 -2.12 -9.47 -7.66
CA ILE A 316 -3.06 -9.44 -8.77
C ILE A 316 -4.49 -9.41 -8.19
N PRO A 317 -5.29 -8.37 -8.48
CA PRO A 317 -6.70 -8.38 -8.16
C PRO A 317 -7.44 -9.58 -8.79
N GLU A 318 -8.40 -10.16 -8.07
CA GLU A 318 -9.07 -11.40 -8.44
C GLU A 318 -9.79 -11.31 -9.80
N GLU A 319 -10.37 -10.15 -10.10
CA GLU A 319 -11.06 -9.86 -11.35
C GLU A 319 -10.16 -9.96 -12.59
N TYR A 320 -8.83 -9.93 -12.41
CA TYR A 320 -7.87 -10.04 -13.50
C TYR A 320 -7.24 -11.43 -13.64
N VAL A 321 -7.54 -12.36 -12.73
CA VAL A 321 -7.01 -13.74 -12.81
C VAL A 321 -7.33 -14.44 -14.12
N PRO A 322 -8.56 -14.34 -14.70
CA PRO A 322 -8.86 -14.94 -15.99
C PRO A 322 -7.96 -14.42 -17.11
N LEU A 323 -7.67 -13.11 -17.11
CA LEU A 323 -6.79 -12.48 -18.10
C LEU A 323 -5.34 -12.98 -17.97
N PHE A 324 -4.86 -13.25 -16.75
CA PHE A 324 -3.54 -13.88 -16.57
C PHE A 324 -3.56 -15.33 -17.05
N ALA A 325 -4.62 -16.09 -16.78
CA ALA A 325 -4.75 -17.46 -17.26
C ALA A 325 -4.72 -17.55 -18.80
N GLU A 326 -5.40 -16.64 -19.49
CA GLU A 326 -5.35 -16.48 -20.96
C GLU A 326 -3.92 -16.21 -21.48
N ASN A 327 -3.07 -15.58 -20.67
CA ASN A 327 -1.68 -15.28 -21.01
C ASN A 327 -0.68 -16.35 -20.51
N GLY A 328 -1.15 -17.56 -20.21
CA GLY A 328 -0.30 -18.71 -19.90
C GLY A 328 0.08 -18.86 -18.41
N TRP A 329 -0.51 -18.07 -17.52
CA TRP A 329 -0.42 -18.30 -16.08
C TRP A 329 -1.33 -19.46 -15.66
N ARG A 330 -0.94 -20.16 -14.59
CA ARG A 330 -1.66 -21.28 -14.00
C ARG A 330 -2.11 -20.90 -12.59
N PRO A 331 -3.39 -20.56 -12.40
CA PRO A 331 -3.96 -20.34 -11.07
C PRO A 331 -3.75 -21.59 -10.21
N GLY A 332 -2.96 -21.44 -9.15
CA GLY A 332 -2.71 -22.51 -8.19
C GLY A 332 -3.93 -22.80 -7.32
N LEU A 333 -3.98 -24.01 -6.78
CA LEU A 333 -4.96 -24.41 -5.79
C LEU A 333 -4.24 -24.70 -4.47
N LEU A 334 -4.77 -24.15 -3.37
CA LEU A 334 -4.35 -24.55 -2.03
C LEU A 334 -5.27 -25.65 -1.53
N VAL A 335 -4.69 -26.81 -1.24
CA VAL A 335 -5.42 -27.93 -0.64
C VAL A 335 -5.57 -27.66 0.86
N ARG A 336 -6.81 -27.59 1.31
CA ARG A 336 -7.16 -27.59 2.74
C ARG A 336 -7.32 -29.04 3.17
N TYR A 337 -6.36 -29.55 3.93
CA TYR A 337 -6.48 -30.81 4.65
C TYR A 337 -7.27 -30.60 5.94
#